data_AF-A0AAW2XYJ2-F1
#
_entry.id   AF-A0AAW2XYJ2-F1
#
_cell.length_a   1.000
_cell.length_b   1.000
_cell.length_c   1.000
_cell.angle_alpha   90.00
_cell.angle_beta   90.00
_cell.angle_gamma   90.00
#
_symmetry.space_group_name_H-M   'P 1'
#
loop_
_entity.id
_entity.type
_entity.pdbx_description
1 polymer ?
#
loop_
_entity_poly.entity_id
_entity_poly.type
_entity_poly.pdbx_seq_one_letter_code
_entity_poly.pdbx_strand_id
1 'polypeptide(L)'
;MENCLRRYRHLNAADLTTMSCIADIGVSLTALKGIHQIDLRGDISGFLSSHPKFPLMSLHHFDMVAPIFPSKDRAESTRHLMKAAAVDQSRMLQQTICYHRQSNWSFSISWGYSAHIYEDYAP
;
A
#
# COMPACT_ATOMS: atom_id res chain seq x y z
N MET A 1 -3.30 -0.77 -31.91
CA MET A 1 -3.70 -1.51 -30.69
C MET A 1 -4.32 -2.87 -31.02
N GLU A 2 -5.25 -3.00 -31.97
CA GLU A 2 -5.89 -4.30 -32.29
C GLU A 2 -4.93 -5.44 -32.68
N ASN A 3 -3.91 -5.15 -33.50
CA ASN A 3 -2.91 -6.15 -33.88
C ASN A 3 -2.09 -6.68 -32.68
N CYS A 4 -1.96 -5.86 -31.64
CA CYS A 4 -1.23 -6.22 -30.44
C CYS A 4 -1.96 -7.29 -29.61
N LEU A 5 -3.29 -7.17 -29.46
CA LEU A 5 -4.08 -8.17 -28.74
C LEU A 5 -3.98 -9.55 -29.40
N ARG A 6 -3.92 -9.62 -30.73
CA ARG A 6 -3.69 -10.88 -31.45
C ARG A 6 -2.29 -11.43 -31.21
N ARG A 7 -1.27 -10.57 -31.17
CA ARG A 7 0.14 -10.94 -30.90
C ARG A 7 0.30 -11.54 -29.51
N TYR A 8 -0.27 -10.91 -28.50
CA TYR A 8 -0.16 -11.32 -27.10
C TYR A 8 -1.30 -12.18 -26.59
N ARG A 9 -2.12 -12.77 -27.47
CA ARG A 9 -3.25 -13.65 -27.10
C ARG A 9 -2.88 -14.86 -26.22
N HIS A 10 -1.60 -15.18 -26.13
CA HIS A 10 -1.05 -16.28 -25.33
C HIS A 10 -0.80 -15.88 -23.87
N LEU A 11 -0.89 -14.59 -23.54
CA LEU A 11 -0.79 -14.10 -22.17
C LEU A 11 -2.15 -14.26 -21.47
N ASN A 12 -2.12 -14.77 -20.24
CA ASN A 12 -3.32 -15.11 -19.47
C ASN A 12 -3.72 -14.02 -18.46
N ALA A 13 -3.21 -12.79 -18.61
CA ALA A 13 -3.50 -11.66 -17.72
C ALA A 13 -3.74 -10.38 -18.54
N ALA A 14 -4.85 -9.71 -18.25
CA ALA A 14 -5.24 -8.48 -18.94
C ALA A 14 -4.22 -7.35 -18.72
N ASP A 15 -3.72 -7.21 -17.49
CA ASP A 15 -2.74 -6.19 -17.11
C ASP A 15 -1.41 -6.39 -17.87
N LEU A 16 -0.95 -7.65 -17.96
CA LEU A 16 0.27 -7.99 -18.71
C LEU A 16 0.10 -7.75 -20.21
N THR A 17 -1.05 -8.13 -20.77
CA THR A 17 -1.37 -7.89 -22.19
C THR A 17 -1.38 -6.39 -22.50
N THR A 18 -2.00 -5.60 -21.62
CA THR A 18 -2.08 -4.14 -21.75
C THR A 18 -0.69 -3.51 -21.66
N MET A 19 0.12 -3.91 -20.67
CA MET A 19 1.51 -3.48 -20.53
C MET A 19 2.32 -3.77 -21.80
N SER A 20 2.26 -5.00 -22.33
CA SER A 20 2.97 -5.37 -23.56
C SER A 20 2.52 -4.54 -24.76
N CYS A 21 1.21 -4.25 -24.88
CA CYS A 21 0.71 -3.40 -25.95
C CYS A 21 1.09 -1.93 -25.85
N ILE A 22 1.20 -1.41 -24.63
CA ILE A 22 1.68 -0.05 -24.40
C ILE A 22 3.19 0.04 -24.68
N ALA A 23 3.95 -1.00 -24.34
CA ALA A 23 5.38 -1.07 -24.63
C ALA A 23 5.68 -1.11 -26.13
N ASP A 24 4.85 -1.80 -26.93
CA ASP A 24 4.99 -1.88 -28.40
C ASP A 24 4.95 -0.52 -29.12
N ILE A 25 4.31 0.49 -28.52
CA ILE A 25 4.26 1.86 -29.07
C ILE A 25 5.33 2.78 -28.47
N GLY A 26 6.31 2.22 -27.75
CA GLY A 26 7.46 2.95 -27.19
C GLY A 26 7.19 3.68 -25.87
N VAL A 27 6.05 3.45 -25.23
CA VAL A 27 5.73 4.07 -23.93
C VAL A 27 6.40 3.27 -22.82
N SER A 28 7.23 3.95 -22.01
CA SER A 28 7.94 3.35 -20.88
C SER A 28 7.07 3.29 -19.62
N LEU A 29 7.36 2.32 -18.75
CA LEU A 29 6.71 2.18 -17.46
C LEU A 29 7.11 3.32 -16.52
N THR A 30 6.11 3.97 -15.92
CA THR A 30 6.32 4.90 -14.80
C THR A 30 5.80 4.24 -13.52
N ALA A 31 6.70 3.92 -12.60
CA ALA A 31 6.34 3.27 -11.34
C ALA A 31 5.75 4.29 -10.35
N LEU A 32 4.52 4.04 -9.89
CA LEU A 32 3.85 4.84 -8.86
C LEU A 32 3.81 4.06 -7.54
N LYS A 33 4.50 4.57 -6.51
CA LYS A 33 4.67 3.88 -5.21
C LYS A 33 3.40 3.81 -4.35
N GLY A 34 2.33 4.48 -4.76
CA GLY A 34 1.05 4.52 -4.04
C GLY A 34 0.00 3.54 -4.55
N ILE A 35 0.25 2.86 -5.67
CA ILE A 35 -0.69 1.91 -6.26
C ILE A 35 -0.25 0.51 -5.85
N HIS A 36 -1.04 -0.15 -5.00
CA HIS A 36 -0.73 -1.47 -4.48
C HIS A 36 -1.83 -2.46 -4.83
N GLN A 37 -1.50 -3.48 -5.64
CA GLN A 37 -2.41 -4.61 -5.86
C GLN A 37 -2.53 -5.52 -4.63
N ILE A 38 -1.53 -5.52 -3.75
CA ILE A 38 -1.45 -6.31 -2.49
C ILE A 38 -1.61 -7.82 -2.74
N ASP A 39 -0.67 -8.40 -3.49
CA ASP A 39 -0.52 -9.85 -3.61
C ASP A 39 0.17 -10.46 -2.37
N LEU A 40 -0.31 -10.07 -1.18
CA LEU A 40 0.15 -10.54 0.13
C LEU A 40 -0.93 -11.39 0.80
N ARG A 41 -0.58 -12.09 1.88
CA ARG A 41 -1.51 -12.90 2.68
C ARG A 41 -1.26 -12.71 4.17
N GLY A 42 -2.28 -13.03 4.97
CA GLY A 42 -2.19 -12.92 6.43
C GLY A 42 -2.21 -11.48 6.91
N ASP A 43 -1.54 -11.22 8.03
CA ASP A 43 -1.42 -9.87 8.59
C ASP A 43 -0.43 -9.01 7.77
N ILE A 44 -0.92 -7.89 7.25
CA ILE A 44 -0.15 -6.92 6.47
C ILE A 44 0.14 -5.62 7.25
N SER A 45 -0.05 -5.61 8.57
CA SER A 45 0.14 -4.45 9.44
C SER A 45 1.52 -3.81 9.30
N GLY A 46 2.58 -4.60 9.12
CA GLY A 46 3.93 -4.11 8.86
C GLY A 46 4.05 -3.35 7.53
N PHE A 47 3.43 -3.87 6.46
CA PHE A 47 3.40 -3.22 5.15
C PHE A 47 2.66 -1.88 5.21
N LEU A 48 1.48 -1.85 5.83
CA LEU A 48 0.70 -0.63 6.00
C LEU A 48 1.41 0.40 6.90
N SER A 49 2.09 -0.06 7.95
CA SER A 49 2.78 0.81 8.91
C SER A 49 4.09 1.41 8.38
N SER A 50 4.64 0.86 7.30
CA SER A 50 5.93 1.25 6.71
C SER A 50 5.79 1.90 5.34
N HIS A 51 4.57 2.30 4.96
CA HIS A 51 4.36 2.94 3.66
C HIS A 51 5.25 4.20 3.53
N PRO A 52 5.96 4.38 2.40
CA PRO A 52 6.85 5.52 2.21
C PRO A 52 6.08 6.85 2.25
N LYS A 53 6.82 7.96 2.37
CA LYS A 53 6.31 9.33 2.24
C LYS A 53 5.91 9.63 0.78
N PHE A 54 4.89 8.94 0.31
CA PHE A 54 4.29 9.05 -1.01
C PHE A 54 2.77 8.91 -0.85
N PRO A 55 1.95 9.66 -1.60
CA PRO A 55 0.49 9.53 -1.52
C PRO A 55 0.02 8.11 -1.80
N LEU A 56 -0.75 7.54 -0.87
CA LEU A 56 -1.44 6.27 -1.09
C LEU A 56 -2.58 6.48 -2.10
N MET A 57 -2.59 5.70 -3.18
CA MET A 57 -3.55 5.83 -4.28
C MET A 57 -4.57 4.71 -4.27
N SER A 58 -4.10 3.47 -4.19
CA SER A 58 -4.97 2.31 -4.13
C SER A 58 -4.38 1.20 -3.28
N LEU A 59 -5.28 0.51 -2.59
CA LEU A 59 -5.05 -0.75 -1.90
C LEU A 59 -6.09 -1.73 -2.47
N HIS A 60 -5.64 -2.87 -2.95
CA HIS A 60 -6.50 -3.91 -3.51
C HIS A 60 -6.38 -5.22 -2.71
N HIS A 61 -7.19 -6.24 -3.02
CA HIS A 61 -7.15 -7.57 -2.40
C HIS A 61 -7.36 -7.65 -0.87
N PHE A 62 -8.25 -6.83 -0.30
CA PHE A 62 -8.62 -6.93 1.12
C PHE A 62 -9.27 -8.27 1.51
N ASP A 63 -9.84 -8.99 0.55
CA ASP A 63 -10.43 -10.32 0.70
C ASP A 63 -9.38 -11.42 0.97
N MET A 64 -8.13 -11.20 0.56
CA MET A 64 -7.04 -12.18 0.64
C MET A 64 -6.13 -12.01 1.87
N VAL A 65 -6.27 -10.88 2.59
CA VAL A 65 -5.49 -10.56 3.79
C VAL A 65 -6.33 -10.73 5.05
N ALA A 66 -5.68 -10.70 6.22
CA ALA A 66 -6.37 -10.58 7.49
C ALA A 66 -7.03 -9.19 7.61
N PRO A 67 -8.09 -9.03 8.42
CA PRO A 67 -8.66 -7.71 8.68
C PRO A 67 -7.60 -6.71 9.15
N ILE A 68 -7.62 -5.49 8.62
CA ILE A 68 -6.64 -4.43 8.94
C ILE A 68 -6.63 -4.10 10.43
N PHE A 69 -7.78 -4.27 11.08
CA PHE A 69 -8.00 -4.08 12.51
C PHE A 69 -8.48 -5.41 13.11
N PRO A 70 -7.74 -6.04 14.05
CA PRO A 70 -8.04 -7.40 14.54
C PRO A 70 -9.43 -7.59 15.17
N SER A 71 -10.06 -6.51 15.63
CA SER A 71 -11.40 -6.53 16.25
C SER A 71 -12.55 -6.35 15.25
N LYS A 72 -12.28 -6.40 13.95
CA LYS A 72 -13.25 -6.14 12.87
C LYS A 72 -13.20 -7.25 11.82
N ASP A 73 -14.29 -7.44 11.09
CA ASP A 73 -14.23 -8.20 9.86
C ASP A 73 -13.51 -7.41 8.74
N ARG A 74 -13.26 -8.05 7.59
CA ARG A 74 -12.55 -7.43 6.47
C ARG A 74 -13.23 -6.15 5.98
N ALA A 75 -14.54 -6.19 5.73
CA ALA A 75 -15.28 -5.05 5.18
C ALA A 75 -15.37 -3.90 6.19
N GLU A 76 -15.64 -4.20 7.45
CA GLU A 76 -15.63 -3.24 8.55
C GLU A 76 -14.25 -2.61 8.74
N SER A 77 -13.18 -3.39 8.63
CA SER A 77 -11.81 -2.90 8.76
C SER A 77 -11.47 -1.88 7.67
N THR A 78 -11.84 -2.14 6.42
CA THR A 78 -11.68 -1.20 5.30
C THR A 78 -12.52 0.05 5.50
N ARG A 79 -13.81 -0.08 5.88
CA ARG A 79 -14.66 1.09 6.19
C ARG A 79 -14.09 1.91 7.34
N HIS A 80 -13.48 1.28 8.34
CA HIS A 80 -12.83 1.98 9.44
C HIS A 80 -11.60 2.76 8.97
N LEU A 81 -10.73 2.16 8.15
CA LEU A 81 -9.58 2.85 7.55
C LEU A 81 -10.01 4.09 6.73
N MET A 82 -11.10 3.97 5.98
CA MET A 82 -11.65 5.08 5.19
C MET A 82 -12.12 6.26 6.03
N LYS A 83 -12.46 6.07 7.31
CA LYS A 83 -12.78 7.21 8.21
C LYS A 83 -11.56 8.09 8.45
N ALA A 84 -10.37 7.50 8.61
CA ALA A 84 -9.13 8.27 8.73
C ALA A 84 -8.78 8.95 7.40
N ALA A 85 -8.95 8.25 6.28
CA ALA A 85 -8.75 8.82 4.95
C ALA A 85 -9.67 10.01 4.65
N ALA A 86 -10.93 9.98 5.13
CA ALA A 86 -11.85 11.10 4.99
C ALA A 86 -11.40 12.37 5.73
N VAL A 87 -10.54 12.23 6.76
CA VAL A 87 -9.96 13.37 7.49
C VAL A 87 -8.71 13.89 6.79
N ASP A 88 -7.80 12.98 6.38
CA ASP A 88 -6.58 13.37 5.67
C ASP A 88 -6.05 12.25 4.77
N GLN A 89 -6.65 12.13 3.59
CA GLN A 89 -6.26 11.15 2.58
C GLN A 89 -4.79 11.33 2.14
N SER A 90 -4.31 12.58 2.06
CA SER A 90 -3.02 12.90 1.46
C SER A 90 -1.83 12.31 2.22
N ARG A 91 -2.00 12.12 3.54
CA ARG A 91 -0.96 11.59 4.43
C ARG A 91 -1.16 10.13 4.81
N MET A 92 -2.26 9.49 4.40
CA MET A 92 -2.60 8.12 4.82
C MET A 92 -1.42 7.15 4.68
N LEU A 93 -1.21 6.39 5.75
CA LEU A 93 -0.19 5.35 5.93
C LEU A 93 1.27 5.81 5.89
N GLN A 94 1.56 7.06 5.47
CA GLN A 94 2.93 7.54 5.36
C GLN A 94 3.65 7.45 6.69
N GLN A 95 4.82 6.80 6.70
CA GLN A 95 5.59 6.59 7.91
C GLN A 95 6.41 7.84 8.27
N THR A 96 6.36 8.22 9.54
CA THR A 96 7.23 9.22 10.16
C THR A 96 7.87 8.62 11.40
N ILE A 97 9.20 8.71 11.48
CA ILE A 97 9.96 8.22 12.63
C ILE A 97 10.50 9.43 13.40
N CYS A 98 10.31 9.42 14.73
CA CYS A 98 10.81 10.44 15.64
C CYS A 98 11.61 9.78 16.77
N TYR A 99 12.74 10.36 17.13
CA TYR A 99 13.63 9.86 18.17
C TYR A 99 13.53 10.74 19.41
N HIS A 100 13.15 10.16 20.55
CA HIS A 100 13.12 10.84 21.83
C HIS A 100 14.33 10.41 22.66
N ARG A 101 15.37 11.24 22.62
CA ARG A 101 16.69 10.91 23.17
C ARG A 101 16.70 10.78 24.69
N GLN A 102 15.90 11.56 25.40
CA GLN A 102 15.88 11.55 26.87
C GLN A 102 15.48 10.18 27.43
N SER A 103 14.60 9.46 26.73
CA SER A 103 14.15 8.13 27.13
C SER A 103 14.72 7.01 26.28
N ASN A 104 15.62 7.30 25.34
CA ASN A 104 16.14 6.33 24.37
C ASN A 104 15.04 5.62 23.55
N TRP A 105 13.97 6.34 23.19
CA TRP A 105 12.81 5.77 22.47
C TRP A 105 12.77 6.20 21.01
N SER A 106 12.24 5.31 20.16
CA SER A 106 11.82 5.60 18.79
C SER A 106 10.31 5.49 18.66
N PHE A 107 9.70 6.50 18.07
CA PHE A 107 8.29 6.50 17.68
C PHE A 107 8.19 6.31 16.17
N SER A 108 7.49 5.27 15.71
CA SER A 108 7.15 5.08 14.30
C SER A 108 5.65 5.26 14.12
N ILE A 109 5.27 6.34 13.42
CA ILE A 109 3.89 6.73 13.21
C ILE A 109 3.52 6.51 11.75
N SER A 110 2.48 5.72 11.51
CA SER A 110 1.81 5.59 10.23
C SER A 110 0.50 6.37 10.28
N TRP A 111 0.44 7.49 9.55
CA TRP A 111 -0.68 8.43 9.64
C TRP A 111 -2.03 7.77 9.36
N GLY A 112 -2.98 7.96 10.29
CA GLY A 112 -4.33 7.41 10.19
C GLY A 112 -4.44 5.91 10.44
N TYR A 113 -3.36 5.23 10.85
CA TYR A 113 -3.37 3.78 11.05
C TYR A 113 -2.72 3.31 12.36
N SER A 114 -1.42 3.55 12.55
CA SER A 114 -0.68 2.93 13.67
C SER A 114 0.37 3.86 14.29
N ALA A 115 0.68 3.59 15.56
CA ALA A 115 1.77 4.20 16.29
C ALA A 115 2.51 3.10 17.05
N HIS A 116 3.81 2.95 16.77
CA HIS A 116 4.69 2.02 17.46
C HIS A 116 5.70 2.79 18.29
N ILE A 117 5.95 2.30 19.50
CA ILE A 117 6.99 2.79 20.41
C ILE A 117 8.02 1.68 20.53
N TYR A 118 9.27 1.99 20.23
CA TYR A 118 10.41 1.10 20.42
C TYR A 118 11.26 1.65 21.54
N GLU A 119 11.32 0.91 22.64
CA GLU A 119 12.18 1.21 23.77
C GLU A 119 13.60 0.71 23.47
N ASP A 120 14.61 1.47 23.90
CA ASP A 120 16.03 1.17 23.71
C ASP A 120 16.52 1.02 22.26
N TYR A 121 15.88 1.73 21.34
CA TYR A 121 16.25 1.74 19.93
C TYR A 121 16.32 3.18 19.42
N ALA A 122 17.34 3.95 19.82
CA ALA A 122 17.69 5.20 19.16
C ALA A 122 19.06 5.04 18.46
N PRO A 123 19.21 5.46 17.19
CA PRO A 123 20.49 5.41 16.46
C PRO A 123 21.51 6.39 17.03
#